data_AF-A0A2V8IVX5-F1
#
_entry.id   AF-A0A2V8IVX5-F1
#
_cell.length_a   1.000
_cell.length_b   1.000
_cell.length_c   1.000
_cell.angle_alpha   90.00
_cell.angle_beta   90.00
_cell.angle_gamma   90.00
#
_symmetry.space_group_name_H-M   'P 1'
#
loop_
_entity.id
_entity.type
_entity.pdbx_description
1 polymer ?
#
loop_
_entity_poly.entity_id
_entity_poly.type
_entity_poly.pdbx_seq_one_letter_code
_entity_poly.pdbx_strand_id
1 'polypeptide(L)'
;MASIRYVWALPNTVVGLLLVPCALLPRGGNRLVNGVLEVHGPLIASILRHAVPLRGGASAITLGHIVLGRDAVSLDITRRHERVHVRQCEIWGPAFIPAYLIASFWALINGTGAYTGNYFERQASREQP
;
A
#
# COMPACT_ATOMS: atom_id res chain seq x y z
N MET A 1 20.58 10.84 -4.16
CA MET A 1 19.38 11.24 -3.40
C MET A 1 18.34 10.13 -3.27
N ALA A 2 18.18 9.21 -4.24
CA ALA A 2 17.26 8.07 -4.13
C ALA A 2 17.51 7.24 -2.85
N SER A 3 18.77 6.93 -2.54
CA SER A 3 19.15 6.12 -1.37
C SER A 3 18.62 6.65 -0.03
N ILE A 4 18.54 7.97 0.15
CA ILE A 4 18.01 8.58 1.39
C ILE A 4 16.52 8.26 1.54
N ARG A 5 15.76 8.31 0.43
CA ARG A 5 14.32 8.01 0.45
C ARG A 5 14.04 6.55 0.75
N TYR A 6 14.86 5.62 0.25
CA TYR A 6 14.75 4.20 0.58
C TYR A 6 15.05 3.94 2.05
N VAL A 7 16.13 4.52 2.59
CA VAL A 7 16.46 4.38 4.02
C VAL A 7 15.37 5.00 4.89
N TRP A 8 14.84 6.16 4.49
CA TRP A 8 13.77 6.85 5.21
C TRP A 8 12.44 6.09 5.20
N ALA A 9 12.08 5.47 4.07
CA ALA A 9 10.88 4.64 3.95
C ALA A 9 11.11 3.18 4.42
N LEU A 10 12.34 2.82 4.80
CA LEU A 10 12.73 1.44 5.10
C LEU A 10 11.87 0.79 6.18
N PRO A 11 11.50 1.46 7.30
CA PRO A 11 10.68 0.82 8.33
C PRO A 11 9.33 0.34 7.81
N ASN A 12 8.69 1.10 6.91
CA ASN A 12 7.46 0.64 6.27
C ASN A 12 7.72 -0.50 5.28
N THR A 13 8.84 -0.42 4.54
CA THR A 13 9.24 -1.45 3.57
C THR A 13 9.53 -2.79 4.24
N VAL A 14 10.11 -2.80 5.44
CA VAL A 14 10.36 -4.03 6.22
C VAL A 14 9.07 -4.78 6.51
N VAL A 15 7.97 -4.08 6.79
CA VAL A 15 6.66 -4.72 6.99
C VAL A 15 6.21 -5.45 5.73
N GLY A 16 6.36 -4.82 4.55
CA GLY A 16 6.05 -5.45 3.27
C GLY A 16 6.98 -6.64 2.95
N LEU A 17 8.25 -6.55 3.35
CA LEU A 17 9.26 -7.57 3.09
C LEU A 17 8.90 -8.92 3.74
N LEU A 18 8.23 -8.90 4.90
CA LEU A 18 7.74 -10.12 5.56
C LEU A 18 6.79 -10.94 4.70
N LEU A 19 6.09 -10.30 3.75
CA LEU A 19 5.12 -10.94 2.86
C LEU A 19 5.69 -11.27 1.48
N VAL A 20 6.90 -10.80 1.15
CA VAL A 20 7.56 -11.09 -0.14
C VAL A 20 7.78 -12.59 -0.37
N PRO A 21 8.19 -13.42 0.61
CA PRO A 21 8.34 -14.86 0.41
C PRO A 21 7.05 -15.54 -0.06
N CYS A 22 5.87 -14.94 0.17
CA CYS A 22 4.59 -15.47 -0.29
C CYS A 22 4.48 -15.50 -1.83
N ALA A 23 5.27 -14.69 -2.55
CA ALA A 23 5.31 -14.75 -4.01
C ALA A 23 6.02 -16.00 -4.56
N LEU A 24 6.77 -16.72 -3.73
CA LEU A 24 7.40 -18.00 -4.11
C LEU A 24 6.41 -19.17 -4.04
N LEU A 25 5.24 -18.98 -3.40
CA LEU A 25 4.20 -19.99 -3.35
C LEU A 25 3.55 -20.18 -4.73
N PRO A 26 2.91 -21.33 -4.99
CA PRO A 26 2.19 -21.56 -6.25
C PRO A 26 1.19 -20.44 -6.53
N ARG A 27 1.17 -19.95 -7.79
CA ARG A 27 0.36 -18.80 -8.24
C ARG A 27 0.75 -17.45 -7.62
N GLY A 28 1.91 -17.39 -6.95
CA GLY A 28 2.57 -16.15 -6.58
C GLY A 28 3.32 -15.52 -7.75
N GLY A 29 3.57 -14.23 -7.67
CA GLY A 29 4.34 -13.49 -8.65
C GLY A 29 4.87 -12.19 -8.07
N ASN A 30 5.96 -11.70 -8.64
CA ASN A 30 6.50 -10.40 -8.32
C ASN A 30 7.00 -9.69 -9.59
N ARG A 31 7.06 -8.36 -9.53
CA ARG A 31 7.56 -7.52 -10.61
C ARG A 31 8.17 -6.26 -10.04
N LEU A 32 9.39 -5.92 -10.47
CA LEU A 32 9.97 -4.62 -10.16
C LEU A 32 9.53 -3.61 -11.22
N VAL A 33 8.83 -2.55 -10.81
CA VAL A 33 8.36 -1.49 -11.70
C VAL A 33 8.80 -0.15 -11.14
N ASN A 34 9.63 0.60 -11.87
CA ASN A 34 10.13 1.93 -11.48
C ASN A 34 10.65 1.98 -10.03
N GLY A 35 11.44 0.98 -9.61
CA GLY A 35 12.03 0.91 -8.27
C GLY A 35 11.13 0.38 -7.14
N VAL A 36 9.88 0.01 -7.43
CA VAL A 36 8.96 -0.56 -6.42
C VAL A 36 8.70 -2.00 -6.76
N LEU A 37 8.80 -2.86 -5.74
CA LEU A 37 8.54 -4.29 -5.87
C LEU A 37 7.05 -4.54 -5.68
N GLU A 38 6.38 -4.90 -6.77
CA GLU A 38 4.98 -5.32 -6.78
C GLU A 38 4.92 -6.84 -6.56
N VAL A 39 4.09 -7.29 -5.63
CA VAL A 39 4.04 -8.70 -5.18
C VAL A 39 2.59 -9.14 -5.06
N HIS A 40 2.27 -10.32 -5.55
CA HIS A 40 0.95 -10.92 -5.39
C HIS A 40 1.05 -12.43 -5.13
N GLY A 41 -0.04 -13.00 -4.63
CA GLY A 41 -0.16 -14.44 -4.41
C GLY A 41 -1.40 -14.80 -3.58
N PRO A 42 -1.75 -16.09 -3.46
CA PRO A 42 -2.99 -16.51 -2.79
C PRO A 42 -3.08 -16.05 -1.32
N LEU A 43 -1.97 -16.10 -0.57
CA LEU A 43 -1.93 -15.66 0.82
C LEU A 43 -2.11 -14.14 0.94
N ILE A 44 -1.38 -13.36 0.13
CA ILE A 44 -1.53 -11.90 0.05
C ILE A 44 -2.98 -11.54 -0.30
N ALA A 45 -3.55 -12.19 -1.31
CA ALA A 45 -4.93 -11.97 -1.73
C ALA A 45 -5.94 -12.29 -0.62
N SER A 46 -5.68 -13.33 0.19
CA SER A 46 -6.52 -13.67 1.34
C SER A 46 -6.45 -12.62 2.44
N ILE A 47 -5.24 -12.15 2.78
CA ILE A 47 -5.01 -11.07 3.76
C ILE A 47 -5.73 -9.80 3.29
N LEU A 48 -5.53 -9.40 2.04
CA LEU A 48 -6.14 -8.20 1.47
C LEU A 48 -7.68 -8.26 1.38
N ARG A 49 -8.27 -9.46 1.30
CA ARG A 49 -9.73 -9.64 1.32
C ARG A 49 -10.33 -9.62 2.73
N HIS A 50 -9.64 -10.19 3.71
CA HIS A 50 -10.25 -10.49 5.01
C HIS A 50 -9.66 -9.73 6.19
N ALA A 51 -8.39 -9.31 6.13
CA ALA A 51 -7.70 -8.64 7.23
C ALA A 51 -7.72 -7.11 7.13
N VAL A 52 -8.14 -6.55 5.99
CA VAL A 52 -8.25 -5.10 5.82
C VAL A 52 -9.66 -4.66 6.21
N PRO A 53 -9.83 -3.66 7.12
CA PRO A 53 -11.14 -3.22 7.62
C PRO A 53 -11.90 -2.35 6.61
N LEU A 54 -12.01 -2.82 5.37
CA LEU A 54 -12.76 -2.21 4.27
C LEU A 54 -13.81 -3.22 3.78
N ARG A 55 -15.00 -2.72 3.41
CA ARG A 55 -16.02 -3.57 2.81
C ARG A 55 -15.49 -4.15 1.50
N GLY A 56 -15.36 -5.47 1.44
CA GLY A 56 -14.78 -6.16 0.28
C GLY A 56 -13.25 -6.19 0.23
N GLY A 57 -12.56 -5.67 1.27
CA GLY A 57 -11.10 -5.62 1.42
C GLY A 57 -10.40 -4.61 0.48
N ALA A 58 -9.07 -4.64 0.44
CA ALA A 58 -8.26 -3.80 -0.46
C ALA A 58 -7.80 -4.56 -1.71
N SER A 59 -7.73 -3.90 -2.86
CA SER A 59 -7.19 -4.48 -4.11
C SER A 59 -5.66 -4.54 -4.11
N ALA A 60 -5.02 -3.51 -3.54
CA ALA A 60 -3.60 -3.44 -3.28
C ALA A 60 -3.34 -2.63 -2.00
N ILE A 61 -2.11 -2.72 -1.48
CA ILE A 61 -1.63 -1.89 -0.38
C ILE A 61 -0.15 -1.60 -0.54
N THR A 62 0.25 -0.36 -0.27
CA THR A 62 1.64 0.06 -0.28
C THR A 62 2.26 0.00 1.12
N LEU A 63 3.42 -0.62 1.20
CA LEU A 63 4.27 -0.71 2.38
C LEU A 63 5.68 -0.25 1.99
N GLY A 64 5.89 1.08 2.02
CA GLY A 64 7.14 1.68 1.57
C GLY A 64 7.37 1.47 0.08
N HIS A 65 8.46 0.78 -0.28
CA HIS A 65 8.79 0.43 -1.68
C HIS A 65 8.30 -0.96 -2.11
N ILE A 66 7.44 -1.59 -1.32
CA ILE A 66 6.77 -2.85 -1.66
C ILE A 66 5.28 -2.60 -1.78
N VAL A 67 4.68 -3.04 -2.89
CA VAL A 67 3.23 -2.98 -3.12
C VAL A 67 2.70 -4.39 -3.19
N LEU A 68 1.73 -4.71 -2.34
CA LEU A 68 1.10 -6.02 -2.32
C LEU A 68 -0.26 -5.91 -3.02
N GLY A 69 -0.56 -6.83 -3.94
CA GLY A 69 -1.83 -6.86 -4.64
C GLY A 69 -2.49 -8.23 -4.61
N ARG A 70 -3.80 -8.27 -4.83
CA ARG A 70 -4.55 -9.55 -4.92
C ARG A 70 -4.07 -10.42 -6.07
N ASP A 71 -3.75 -9.79 -7.19
CA ASP A 71 -3.28 -10.39 -8.44
C ASP A 71 -2.60 -9.31 -9.29
N ALA A 72 -2.01 -9.73 -10.41
CA ALA A 72 -1.32 -8.84 -11.34
C ALA A 72 -2.25 -7.76 -11.93
N VAL A 73 -3.52 -8.09 -12.19
CA VAL A 73 -4.50 -7.15 -12.75
C VAL A 73 -4.83 -6.04 -11.74
N SER A 74 -5.02 -6.41 -10.48
CA SER A 74 -5.24 -5.46 -9.38
C SER A 74 -4.05 -4.52 -9.23
N LEU A 75 -2.81 -5.03 -9.32
CA LEU A 75 -1.60 -4.22 -9.32
C LEU A 75 -1.55 -3.27 -10.52
N ASP A 76 -1.94 -3.73 -11.70
CA ASP A 76 -1.96 -2.89 -12.90
C ASP A 76 -2.95 -1.72 -12.78
N ILE A 77 -4.18 -2.01 -12.36
CA ILE A 77 -5.26 -1.02 -12.23
C ILE A 77 -4.95 -0.02 -11.13
N THR A 78 -4.44 -0.49 -9.99
CA THR A 78 -4.19 0.38 -8.81
C THR A 78 -2.85 1.10 -8.86
N ARG A 79 -1.97 0.77 -9.82
CA ARG A 79 -0.57 1.23 -9.82
C ARG A 79 -0.41 2.72 -9.55
N ARG A 80 -1.14 3.58 -10.27
CA ARG A 80 -0.99 5.03 -10.15
C ARG A 80 -1.29 5.54 -8.72
N HIS A 81 -2.29 4.94 -8.07
CA HIS A 81 -2.64 5.24 -6.67
C HIS A 81 -1.61 4.75 -5.69
N GLU A 82 -1.16 3.50 -5.84
CA GLU A 82 -0.12 2.94 -4.97
C GLU A 82 1.19 3.76 -5.07
N ARG A 83 1.51 4.34 -6.23
CA ARG A 83 2.66 5.26 -6.35
C ARG A 83 2.52 6.55 -5.55
N VAL A 84 1.30 7.03 -5.32
CA VAL A 84 1.09 8.16 -4.41
C VAL A 84 1.43 7.74 -2.99
N HIS A 85 1.02 6.54 -2.55
CA HIS A 85 1.40 6.02 -1.23
C HIS A 85 2.89 5.74 -1.09
N VAL A 86 3.57 5.28 -2.14
CA VAL A 86 5.05 5.15 -2.15
C VAL A 86 5.67 6.52 -1.90
N ARG A 87 5.23 7.55 -2.65
CA ARG A 87 5.74 8.91 -2.46
C ARG A 87 5.42 9.47 -1.09
N GLN A 88 4.24 9.16 -0.53
CA GLN A 88 3.90 9.55 0.84
C GLN A 88 4.83 8.85 1.85
N CYS A 89 5.16 7.56 1.66
CA CYS A 89 6.18 6.88 2.46
C CYS A 89 7.56 7.55 2.32
N GLU A 90 7.94 8.00 1.13
CA GLU A 90 9.20 8.72 0.91
C GLU A 90 9.24 10.11 1.55
N ILE A 91 8.09 10.72 1.83
CA ILE A 91 7.98 12.03 2.49
C ILE A 91 7.94 11.85 4.00
N TRP A 92 7.03 10.99 4.48
CA TRP A 92 6.72 10.82 5.90
C TRP A 92 7.63 9.79 6.58
N GLY A 93 8.24 8.88 5.82
CA GLY A 93 9.12 7.83 6.33
C GLY A 93 8.43 7.02 7.42
N PRO A 94 9.06 6.81 8.60
CA PRO A 94 8.49 6.01 9.68
C PRO A 94 7.14 6.54 10.21
N ALA A 95 6.86 7.84 10.02
CA ALA A 95 5.64 8.47 10.49
C ALA A 95 4.42 8.21 9.58
N PHE A 96 4.60 7.59 8.40
CA PHE A 96 3.52 7.41 7.43
C PHE A 96 2.36 6.58 7.99
N ILE A 97 2.62 5.37 8.51
CA ILE A 97 1.57 4.49 9.04
C ILE A 97 0.83 5.18 10.21
N PRO A 98 1.50 5.74 11.24
CA PRO A 98 0.82 6.49 12.29
C PRO A 98 -0.02 7.66 11.75
N ALA A 99 0.52 8.46 10.83
CA ALA A 99 -0.19 9.59 10.25
C ALA A 99 -1.43 9.13 9.46
N TYR A 100 -1.32 8.04 8.71
CA TYR A 100 -2.44 7.46 7.98
C TYR A 100 -3.54 7.01 8.94
N LEU A 101 -3.20 6.32 10.03
CA LEU A 101 -4.18 5.87 11.03
C LEU A 101 -4.88 7.05 11.73
N ILE A 102 -4.13 8.10 12.09
CA ILE A 102 -4.69 9.33 12.67
C ILE A 102 -5.64 10.00 11.67
N ALA A 103 -5.27 10.08 10.39
CA ALA A 103 -6.13 10.64 9.35
C ALA A 103 -7.41 9.81 9.14
N SER A 104 -7.32 8.48 9.18
CA SER A 104 -8.49 7.59 9.13
C SER A 104 -9.40 7.78 10.33
N PHE A 105 -8.83 7.85 11.53
CA PHE A 105 -9.60 8.07 12.75
C PHE A 105 -10.28 9.44 12.75
N TRP A 106 -9.57 10.49 12.35
CA TRP A 106 -10.11 11.84 12.18
C TRP A 106 -11.26 11.86 11.17
N ALA A 107 -11.11 11.17 10.03
CA ALA A 107 -12.16 11.06 9.02
C ALA A 107 -13.41 10.33 9.53
N LEU A 108 -13.21 9.31 10.37
CA LEU A 108 -14.27 8.53 11.01
C LEU A 108 -15.08 9.37 12.01
N ILE A 109 -14.41 10.10 12.92
CA ILE A 109 -15.11 10.94 13.91
C ILE A 109 -15.86 12.11 13.27
N ASN A 110 -15.44 12.55 12.08
CA ASN A 110 -16.12 13.60 11.31
C ASN A 110 -17.20 13.05 10.36
N GLY A 111 -17.51 11.74 10.39
CA GLY A 111 -18.60 11.15 9.59
C GLY A 111 -18.31 11.03 8.09
N THR A 112 -17.06 11.26 7.65
CA THR A 112 -16.67 11.19 6.23
C THR A 112 -16.18 9.80 5.80
N GLY A 113 -16.14 8.85 6.74
CA GLY A 113 -15.70 7.47 6.55
C GLY A 113 -14.18 7.30 6.70
N ALA A 114 -13.74 6.26 7.42
CA ALA A 114 -12.33 6.04 7.76
C ALA A 114 -11.38 5.94 6.55
N TYR A 115 -11.89 5.47 5.41
CA TYR A 115 -11.12 5.36 4.16
C TYR A 115 -11.42 6.51 3.21
N THR A 116 -12.69 6.70 2.87
CA THR A 116 -13.16 7.73 1.91
C THR A 116 -12.79 9.16 2.34
N GLY A 117 -12.79 9.43 3.65
CA GLY A 117 -12.44 10.73 4.20
C GLY A 117 -10.96 10.89 4.55
N ASN A 118 -10.15 9.83 4.48
CA ASN A 118 -8.73 9.90 4.80
C ASN A 118 -8.01 10.83 3.82
N TYR A 119 -7.21 11.76 4.35
CA TYR A 119 -6.47 12.73 3.54
C TYR A 119 -5.54 12.08 2.50
N PHE A 120 -4.81 11.05 2.91
CA PHE A 120 -3.86 10.32 2.06
C PHE A 120 -4.57 9.55 0.95
N GLU A 121 -5.71 8.92 1.26
CA GLU A 121 -6.56 8.23 0.29
C GLU A 121 -7.14 9.20 -0.74
N ARG A 122 -7.71 10.33 -0.29
CA ARG A 122 -8.23 11.35 -1.22
C ARG A 122 -7.14 11.90 -2.14
N GLN A 123 -5.92 12.06 -1.63
CA GLN A 123 -4.78 12.45 -2.46
C GLN A 123 -4.48 11.38 -3.51
N ALA A 124 -4.44 10.10 -3.11
CA ALA A 124 -4.15 8.99 -4.00
C ALA A 124 -5.26 8.75 -5.05
N SER A 125 -6.53 8.91 -4.67
CA SER A 125 -7.68 8.79 -5.59
C SER A 125 -7.75 9.90 -6.64
N ARG A 126 -7.26 11.13 -6.35
CA ARG A 126 -7.18 12.21 -7.36
C ARG A 126 -6.20 11.88 -8.47
N GLU A 127 -5.25 10.99 -8.20
CA GLU A 127 -4.33 10.46 -9.20
C GLU A 127 -4.80 9.11 -9.77
N GLN A 128 -6.07 8.74 -9.64
CA GLN A 128 -6.67 7.70 -10.49
C GLN A 128 -7.60 8.37 -11.51
N PRO A 129 -7.49 8.05 -12.81
CA PRO A 129 -8.41 8.56 -13.83
C PRO A 129 -9.80 7.93 -13.70
#